data_AF-A0A924BZ69-F1
#
_entry.id   AF-A0A924BZ69-F1
#
_cell.length_a   1.000
_cell.length_b   1.000
_cell.length_c   1.000
_cell.angle_alpha   90.00
_cell.angle_beta   90.00
_cell.angle_gamma   90.00
#
_symmetry.space_group_name_H-M   'P 1'
#
loop_
_entity.id
_entity.type
_entity.pdbx_description
1 polymer ?
#
loop_
_entity_poly.entity_id
_entity_poly.type
_entity_poly.pdbx_seq_one_letter_code
_entity_poly.pdbx_strand_id
1 'polypeptide(L)'
;KKMGGMLSLLDKLPAQFQQAAGGANMDQAEKSVRRMEGIINSMTVQERAKPELIKASRKRRIATGAGVQVQEVNRMLSQFGQMQSMMKKLKGGGMMKMMRSMKSMMPGLK
;
A
#
# COMPACT_ATOMS: atom_id res chain seq x y z
N LYS A 1 20.28 2.55 -7.19
CA LYS A 1 20.80 1.22 -7.62
C LYS A 1 20.03 0.12 -6.89
N LYS A 2 19.00 -0.44 -7.54
CA LYS A 2 18.30 -1.71 -7.19
C LYS A 2 17.55 -2.26 -8.43
N MET A 3 18.13 -2.09 -9.63
CA MET A 3 17.50 -2.47 -10.92
C MET A 3 17.19 -3.98 -11.04
N GLY A 4 17.81 -4.85 -10.22
CA GLY A 4 17.61 -6.30 -10.29
C GLY A 4 16.53 -6.87 -9.36
N GLY A 5 16.11 -6.14 -8.33
CA GLY A 5 15.22 -6.70 -7.29
C GLY A 5 13.77 -6.84 -7.74
N MET A 6 13.31 -5.95 -8.61
CA MET A 6 11.92 -5.94 -9.07
C MET A 6 11.68 -6.87 -10.27
N LEU A 7 12.67 -7.00 -11.15
CA LEU A 7 12.65 -7.92 -12.30
C LEU A 7 12.54 -9.38 -11.83
N SER A 8 13.30 -9.75 -10.80
CA SER A 8 13.27 -11.11 -10.23
C SER A 8 11.95 -11.45 -9.51
N LEU A 9 11.19 -10.45 -9.07
CA LEU A 9 9.85 -10.66 -8.51
C LEU A 9 8.80 -10.84 -9.61
N LEU A 10 8.97 -10.13 -10.73
CA LEU A 10 8.14 -10.22 -11.93
C LEU A 10 8.17 -11.62 -12.56
N ASP A 11 9.34 -12.24 -12.62
CA ASP A 11 9.52 -13.61 -13.14
C ASP A 11 8.86 -14.69 -12.27
N LYS A 12 8.55 -14.38 -11.01
CA LYS A 12 7.91 -15.30 -10.06
C LYS A 12 6.40 -15.06 -9.89
N LEU A 13 5.84 -14.08 -10.59
CA LEU A 13 4.41 -13.80 -10.56
C LEU A 13 3.66 -14.70 -11.55
N PRO A 14 2.43 -15.16 -11.22
CA PRO A 14 1.60 -15.93 -12.14
C PRO A 14 1.38 -15.20 -13.48
N ALA A 15 1.27 -15.94 -14.58
CA ALA A 15 1.23 -15.40 -15.95
C ALA A 15 0.16 -14.31 -16.19
N GLN A 16 -0.99 -14.37 -15.50
CA GLN A 16 -2.01 -13.31 -15.55
C GLN A 16 -1.53 -11.98 -14.96
N PHE A 17 -0.68 -12.00 -13.93
CA PHE A 17 -0.05 -10.81 -13.36
C PHE A 17 1.14 -10.33 -14.18
N GLN A 18 1.84 -11.22 -14.88
CA GLN A 18 2.91 -10.85 -15.81
C GLN A 18 2.37 -10.04 -17.00
N GLN A 19 1.19 -10.37 -17.53
CA GLN A 19 0.55 -9.55 -18.58
C GLN A 19 0.11 -8.17 -18.08
N ALA A 20 -0.43 -8.08 -16.86
CA ALA A 20 -0.79 -6.79 -16.25
C ALA A 20 0.45 -5.93 -15.96
N ALA A 21 1.59 -6.56 -15.65
CA ALA A 21 2.86 -5.89 -15.39
C ALA A 21 3.68 -5.64 -16.67
N GLY A 22 3.46 -6.38 -17.76
CA GLY A 22 4.08 -6.16 -19.07
C GLY A 22 3.63 -4.87 -19.75
N GLY A 23 2.46 -4.34 -19.37
CA GLY A 23 2.01 -2.99 -19.73
C GLY A 23 2.33 -1.91 -18.68
N ALA A 24 2.82 -2.31 -17.50
CA ALA A 24 3.25 -1.36 -16.47
C ALA A 24 4.68 -0.93 -16.81
N ASN A 25 4.83 0.27 -17.37
CA ASN A 25 6.14 0.89 -17.56
C ASN A 25 6.94 0.83 -16.25
N MET A 26 7.93 -0.07 -16.19
CA MET A 26 8.74 -0.31 -14.99
C MET A 26 9.41 0.98 -14.51
N ASP A 27 9.81 1.84 -15.45
CA ASP A 27 10.32 3.19 -15.15
C ASP A 27 9.30 4.08 -14.43
N GLN A 28 8.02 3.97 -14.76
CA GLN A 28 6.96 4.71 -14.07
C GLN A 28 6.69 4.14 -12.68
N ALA A 29 6.78 2.82 -12.51
CA ALA A 29 6.70 2.18 -11.20
C ALA A 29 7.85 2.65 -10.30
N GLU A 30 9.09 2.65 -10.78
CA GLU A 30 10.25 3.15 -10.03
C GLU A 30 10.13 4.62 -9.63
N LYS A 31 9.72 5.48 -10.57
CA LYS A 31 9.47 6.90 -10.28
C LYS A 31 8.38 7.10 -9.24
N SER A 32 7.37 6.22 -9.22
CA SER A 32 6.28 6.29 -8.25
C SER A 32 6.74 5.82 -6.86
N VAL A 33 7.57 4.78 -6.78
CA VAL A 33 8.18 4.32 -5.53
C VAL A 33 9.08 5.42 -4.94
N ARG A 34 9.95 6.03 -5.75
CA ARG A 34 10.81 7.14 -5.29
C ARG A 34 10.02 8.33 -4.76
N ARG A 35 8.92 8.70 -5.43
CA ARG A 35 8.03 9.76 -4.94
C ARG A 35 7.39 9.40 -3.61
N MET A 36 6.95 8.15 -3.47
CA MET A 36 6.38 7.66 -2.22
C MET A 36 7.39 7.70 -1.06
N GLU A 37 8.63 7.25 -1.31
CA GLU A 37 9.73 7.35 -0.35
C GLU A 37 10.00 8.81 0.04
N GLY A 38 10.04 9.72 -0.92
CA GLY A 38 10.19 11.16 -0.68
C GLY A 38 9.08 11.75 0.20
N ILE A 39 7.83 11.35 -0.04
CA ILE A 39 6.68 11.74 0.78
C ILE A 39 6.83 11.26 2.21
N ILE A 40 7.18 9.98 2.42
CA ILE A 40 7.37 9.40 3.78
C ILE A 40 8.51 10.10 4.50
N ASN A 41 9.63 10.34 3.82
CA ASN A 41 10.80 11.00 4.39
C ASN A 41 10.50 12.45 4.83
N SER A 42 9.56 13.12 4.17
CA SER A 42 9.09 14.47 4.52
C SER A 42 8.10 14.52 5.69
N MET A 43 7.68 13.36 6.20
CA MET A 43 6.85 13.25 7.40
C MET A 43 7.69 13.19 8.67
N THR A 44 7.16 13.77 9.74
CA THR A 44 7.67 13.58 11.11
C THR A 44 7.28 12.20 11.66
N VAL A 45 8.00 11.72 12.68
CA VAL A 45 7.74 10.42 13.31
C VAL A 45 6.29 10.31 13.83
N GLN A 46 5.78 11.39 14.41
CA GLN A 46 4.40 11.44 14.92
C GLN A 46 3.36 11.29 13.81
N GLU A 47 3.59 11.91 12.64
CA GLU A 47 2.71 11.82 11.49
C GLU A 47 2.73 10.42 10.84
N ARG A 48 3.89 9.76 10.83
CA ARG A 48 4.01 8.37 10.35
C ARG A 48 3.27 7.38 11.26
N ALA A 49 3.35 7.59 12.57
CA ALA A 49 2.65 6.76 13.54
C ALA A 49 1.14 7.03 13.53
N LYS A 50 0.72 8.29 13.31
CA LYS A 50 -0.68 8.72 13.32
C LYS A 50 -1.02 9.54 12.07
N PRO A 51 -1.35 8.87 10.95
CA PRO A 51 -1.68 9.54 9.68
C PRO A 51 -2.91 10.45 9.76
N GLU A 52 -3.80 10.21 10.71
CA GLU A 52 -4.99 11.04 11.00
C GLU A 52 -4.66 12.49 11.37
N LEU A 53 -3.45 12.75 11.87
CA LEU A 53 -2.97 14.10 12.18
C LEU A 53 -2.64 14.91 10.92
N ILE A 54 -2.48 14.27 9.76
CA ILE A 54 -2.06 14.91 8.51
C ILE A 54 -3.26 15.65 7.87
N LYS A 55 -3.51 16.88 8.34
CA LYS A 55 -4.50 17.82 7.81
C LYS A 55 -3.90 18.73 6.72
N ALA A 56 -4.67 19.71 6.23
CA ALA A 56 -4.30 20.55 5.08
C ALA A 56 -2.91 21.22 5.22
N SER A 57 -2.60 21.83 6.36
CA SER A 57 -1.29 22.48 6.59
C SER A 57 -0.12 21.49 6.49
N ARG A 58 -0.23 20.33 7.14
CA ARG A 58 0.80 19.28 7.09
C ARG A 58 0.94 18.68 5.70
N LYS A 59 -0.17 18.48 4.97
CA LYS A 59 -0.13 18.03 3.57
C LYS A 59 0.66 18.98 2.67
N ARG A 60 0.48 20.29 2.82
CA ARG A 60 1.26 21.29 2.08
C ARG A 60 2.75 21.20 2.42
N ARG A 61 3.11 21.12 3.71
CA ARG A 61 4.51 20.99 4.16
C ARG A 61 5.17 19.71 3.63
N ILE A 62 4.47 18.58 3.67
CA ILE A 62 4.98 17.30 3.15
C ILE A 62 5.15 17.37 1.63
N ALA A 63 4.18 17.95 0.93
CA ALA A 63 4.24 18.11 -0.53
C ALA A 63 5.43 18.99 -0.95
N THR A 64 5.66 20.13 -0.28
CA THR A 64 6.80 21.01 -0.56
C THR A 64 8.14 20.35 -0.21
N GLY A 65 8.21 19.62 0.92
CA GLY A 65 9.42 18.89 1.32
C GLY A 65 9.78 17.73 0.39
N ALA A 66 8.77 17.07 -0.19
CA ALA A 66 8.95 15.95 -1.11
C ALA A 66 9.04 16.35 -2.59
N GLY A 67 8.80 17.63 -2.93
CA GLY A 67 8.78 18.10 -4.31
C GLY A 67 7.62 17.52 -5.14
N VAL A 68 6.48 17.23 -4.50
CA VAL A 68 5.30 16.63 -5.14
C VAL A 68 4.07 17.51 -4.96
N GLN A 69 2.99 17.20 -5.66
CA GLN A 69 1.73 17.91 -5.46
C GLN A 69 0.98 17.41 -4.21
N VAL A 70 0.18 18.29 -3.60
CA VAL A 70 -0.68 17.93 -2.45
C VAL A 70 -1.64 16.78 -2.79
N GLN A 71 -2.04 16.66 -4.05
CA GLN A 71 -2.88 15.57 -4.54
C GLN A 71 -2.20 14.21 -4.42
N GLU A 72 -0.89 14.13 -4.66
CA GLU A 72 -0.12 12.88 -4.54
C GLU A 72 -0.05 12.42 -3.08
N VAL A 73 0.13 13.37 -2.16
CA VAL A 73 0.07 13.10 -0.70
C VAL A 73 -1.33 12.58 -0.32
N ASN A 74 -2.40 13.17 -0.87
CA ASN A 74 -3.76 12.69 -0.63
C ASN A 74 -3.98 11.26 -1.13
N ARG A 75 -3.56 10.95 -2.36
CA ARG A 75 -3.69 9.60 -2.94
C ARG A 75 -2.98 8.56 -2.07
N MET A 76 -1.78 8.88 -1.61
CA MET A 76 -0.99 8.00 -0.76
C MET A 76 -1.67 7.77 0.61
N LEU A 77 -2.20 8.82 1.24
CA LEU A 77 -2.97 8.68 2.49
C LEU A 77 -4.24 7.84 2.31
N SER A 78 -4.95 8.00 1.19
CA SER A 78 -6.12 7.19 0.87
C SER A 78 -5.77 5.72 0.68
N GLN A 79 -4.71 5.43 -0.08
CA GLN A 79 -4.20 4.06 -0.28
C GLN A 79 -3.77 3.42 1.04
N PHE A 80 -3.08 4.18 1.89
CA PHE A 80 -2.72 3.73 3.23
C PHE A 80 -3.97 3.41 4.08
N GLY A 81 -4.98 4.28 4.08
CA GLY A 81 -6.23 4.07 4.83
C GLY A 81 -7.00 2.82 4.37
N GLN A 82 -6.99 2.54 3.07
CA GLN A 82 -7.57 1.30 2.51
C GLN A 82 -6.79 0.07 3.00
N MET A 83 -5.45 0.10 2.92
CA MET A 83 -4.60 -1.01 3.38
C MET A 83 -4.74 -1.24 4.89
N GLN A 84 -4.78 -0.16 5.68
CA GLN A 84 -5.01 -0.23 7.12
C GLN A 84 -6.37 -0.84 7.45
N SER A 85 -7.42 -0.48 6.71
CA SER A 85 -8.76 -1.06 6.89
C SER A 85 -8.78 -2.54 6.54
N MET A 86 -8.10 -2.95 5.48
CA MET A 86 -7.94 -4.36 5.11
C MET A 86 -7.16 -5.14 6.17
N MET A 87 -6.03 -4.62 6.64
CA MET A 87 -5.24 -5.24 7.72
C MET A 87 -6.02 -5.35 9.02
N LYS A 88 -6.83 -4.34 9.37
CA LYS A 88 -7.73 -4.41 10.53
C LYS A 88 -8.77 -5.52 10.38
N LYS A 89 -9.36 -5.71 9.19
CA LYS A 89 -10.32 -6.80 8.92
C LYS A 89 -9.64 -8.18 9.03
N LEU A 90 -8.40 -8.30 8.56
CA LEU A 90 -7.62 -9.54 8.66
C LEU A 90 -7.21 -9.85 10.12
N LYS A 91 -6.70 -8.85 10.85
CA LYS A 91 -6.25 -9.00 12.26
C LYS A 91 -7.42 -9.11 13.25
N GLY A 92 -8.55 -8.46 12.97
CA GLY A 92 -9.75 -8.42 13.82
C GLY A 92 -10.59 -9.69 13.78
N GLY A 93 -10.00 -10.84 13.42
CA GLY A 93 -10.71 -12.10 13.37
C GLY A 93 -11.63 -12.27 12.17
N GLY A 94 -11.51 -11.47 11.09
CA GLY A 94 -12.25 -11.69 9.85
C GLY A 94 -11.98 -13.09 9.26
N MET A 95 -10.71 -13.53 9.32
CA MET A 95 -10.32 -14.91 8.99
C MET A 95 -10.94 -15.92 9.96
N MET A 96 -10.95 -15.62 11.27
CA MET A 96 -11.49 -16.54 12.29
C MET A 96 -13.03 -16.60 12.30
N LYS A 97 -13.70 -15.54 11.83
CA LYS A 97 -15.15 -15.44 11.65
C LYS A 97 -15.57 -16.12 10.35
N MET A 98 -14.77 -15.97 9.28
CA MET A 98 -14.91 -16.72 8.03
C MET A 98 -14.64 -18.21 8.23
N MET A 99 -13.61 -18.58 9.00
CA MET A 99 -13.32 -19.98 9.34
C MET A 99 -14.39 -20.58 10.26
N ARG A 100 -14.96 -19.79 11.19
CA ARG A 100 -16.13 -20.22 11.98
C ARG A 100 -17.40 -20.35 11.14
N SER A 101 -17.68 -19.44 10.21
CA SER A 101 -18.83 -19.56 9.32
C SER A 101 -18.67 -20.72 8.34
N MET A 102 -17.45 -20.95 7.85
CA MET A 102 -17.14 -22.08 6.97
C MET A 102 -17.22 -23.42 7.74
N LYS A 103 -16.75 -23.48 8.99
CA LYS A 103 -16.95 -24.64 9.88
C LYS A 103 -18.43 -24.87 10.19
N SER A 104 -19.22 -23.81 10.34
CA SER A 104 -20.69 -23.91 10.52
C SER A 104 -21.41 -24.38 9.25
N MET A 105 -20.83 -24.18 8.07
CA MET A 105 -21.37 -24.61 6.77
C MET A 105 -20.86 -25.99 6.34
N MET A 106 -19.86 -26.56 7.01
CA MET A 106 -19.42 -27.96 6.85
C MET A 106 -19.58 -28.76 8.15
N PRO A 107 -20.83 -29.06 8.60
CA PRO A 107 -21.04 -30.04 9.63
C PRO A 107 -20.89 -31.44 9.00
N GLY A 108 -19.70 -32.05 9.04
CA GLY A 108 -19.59 -33.44 8.60
C GLY A 108 -18.22 -34.03 8.23
N LEU A 109 -17.13 -33.28 8.24
CA LEU A 109 -15.80 -33.89 8.05
C LEU A 109 -15.33 -34.50 9.37
N LYS A 110 -15.67 -35.79 9.55
CA LYS A 110 -14.89 -36.73 10.36
C LYS A 110 -13.62 -37.10 9.61
#